data_AF-A0A9D5RUW6-F1
#
_entry.id   AF-A0A9D5RUW6-F1
#
_cell.length_a   1.000
_cell.length_b   1.000
_cell.length_c   1.000
_cell.angle_alpha   90.00
_cell.angle_beta   90.00
_cell.angle_gamma   90.00
#
_symmetry.space_group_name_H-M   'P 1'
#
loop_
_entity.id
_entity.type
_entity.pdbx_description
1 polymer ?
#
loop_
_entity_poly.entity_id
_entity_poly.type
_entity_poly.pdbx_seq_one_letter_code
_entity_poly.pdbx_strand_id
1 'polypeptide(L)'
;MCFIPGTSSTNTMTSRKSESTDFNIHVPQNKVKYSHMKLKKLSRILFAAQISLLCMIPAAVNIKAQEPDPSLYEGLGSDYIFVYDSESGQVLCEKNPDERMYPASMTKIMTVLVAIEHLDNPDETVEITEEVTAGLIEANASIAGYAPGDTVTVRDLLYGSALPSGADASNALAYRCAGSMEGFIDMMNAKAAEIG
;
A
#
# COMPACT_ATOMS: atom_id res chain seq x y z
N MET A 1 -42.50 -1.27 -15.78
CA MET A 1 -43.77 -0.53 -15.97
C MET A 1 -43.81 0.49 -14.84
N CYS A 2 -43.62 1.80 -14.99
CA CYS A 2 -44.09 2.80 -15.96
C CYS A 2 -43.06 3.95 -15.96
N PHE A 3 -42.64 4.43 -17.14
CA PHE A 3 -43.01 5.72 -17.78
C PHE A 3 -42.26 6.99 -17.29
N ILE A 4 -41.48 7.55 -18.22
CA ILE A 4 -40.91 8.93 -18.35
C ILE A 4 -42.06 9.94 -18.68
N PRO A 5 -41.90 11.26 -19.03
CA PRO A 5 -40.85 12.28 -18.85
C PRO A 5 -41.35 13.73 -18.51
N GLY A 6 -40.39 14.66 -18.31
CA GLY A 6 -40.36 16.03 -18.90
C GLY A 6 -41.26 17.16 -18.36
N THR A 7 -40.70 18.35 -18.14
CA THR A 7 -40.78 19.51 -19.08
C THR A 7 -40.31 20.83 -18.44
N SER A 8 -39.81 21.68 -19.34
CA SER A 8 -39.38 23.07 -19.28
C SER A 8 -40.49 24.10 -19.01
N SER A 9 -40.14 25.32 -18.57
CA SER A 9 -40.58 26.61 -19.19
C SER A 9 -40.06 27.84 -18.41
N THR A 10 -39.25 28.74 -19.02
CA THR A 10 -39.56 30.11 -19.53
C THR A 10 -39.71 31.20 -18.45
N ASN A 11 -39.46 32.50 -18.58
CA ASN A 11 -39.06 33.51 -19.59
C ASN A 11 -38.67 34.77 -18.74
N THR A 12 -37.94 35.81 -19.18
CA THR A 12 -38.37 36.98 -19.99
C THR A 12 -37.16 37.95 -20.06
N MET A 13 -36.57 38.29 -21.22
CA MET A 13 -36.92 39.36 -22.18
C MET A 13 -37.12 40.79 -21.63
N THR A 14 -36.26 41.73 -22.05
CA THR A 14 -36.55 43.09 -22.58
C THR A 14 -35.26 43.59 -23.29
N SER A 15 -35.15 43.61 -24.63
CA SER A 15 -35.65 44.56 -25.65
C SER A 15 -35.08 45.99 -25.59
N ARG A 16 -34.27 46.37 -26.61
CA ARG A 16 -34.63 47.50 -27.51
C ARG A 16 -33.81 47.52 -28.82
N LYS A 17 -34.56 47.74 -29.90
CA LYS A 17 -34.21 47.83 -31.33
C LYS A 17 -33.53 49.15 -31.71
N SER A 18 -32.82 49.15 -32.85
CA SER A 18 -33.18 50.01 -34.00
C SER A 18 -32.45 49.57 -35.28
N GLU A 19 -33.22 49.16 -36.30
CA GLU A 19 -32.81 49.03 -37.70
C GLU A 19 -32.71 50.41 -38.37
N SER A 20 -31.82 50.58 -39.34
CA SER A 20 -32.22 50.73 -40.77
C SER A 20 -31.02 50.97 -41.72
N THR A 21 -31.01 50.12 -42.76
CA THR A 21 -30.69 50.38 -44.18
C THR A 21 -29.27 50.77 -44.63
N ASP A 22 -28.61 49.76 -45.20
CA ASP A 22 -27.89 49.67 -46.49
C ASP A 22 -27.07 50.84 -47.03
N PHE A 23 -25.75 50.60 -47.13
CA PHE A 23 -24.95 51.12 -48.25
C PHE A 23 -23.84 50.12 -48.62
N ASN A 24 -23.98 49.53 -49.80
CA ASN A 24 -23.05 48.58 -50.39
C ASN A 24 -21.91 49.37 -51.07
N ILE A 25 -20.72 49.39 -50.47
CA ILE A 25 -19.51 49.93 -51.11
C ILE A 25 -18.58 48.79 -51.48
N HIS A 26 -18.47 48.57 -52.78
CA HIS A 26 -17.47 47.71 -53.39
C HIS A 26 -16.08 48.36 -53.26
N VAL A 27 -15.21 47.77 -52.44
CA VAL A 27 -13.77 48.13 -52.38
C VAL A 27 -12.96 46.95 -52.91
N PRO A 28 -12.08 47.14 -53.91
CA PRO A 28 -11.43 46.06 -54.61
C PRO A 28 -10.44 45.31 -53.72
N GLN A 29 -10.46 43.99 -53.90
CA GLN A 29 -9.58 43.02 -53.25
C GLN A 29 -8.13 43.20 -53.72
N ASN A 30 -7.26 43.75 -52.88
CA ASN A 30 -5.82 43.60 -53.06
C ASN A 30 -5.28 42.56 -52.08
N LYS A 31 -5.16 41.32 -52.55
CA LYS A 31 -4.63 40.20 -51.77
C LYS A 31 -3.12 40.36 -51.61
N VAL A 32 -2.67 40.86 -50.46
CA VAL A 32 -1.28 40.61 -50.05
C VAL A 32 -1.20 39.20 -49.49
N LYS A 33 -0.65 38.30 -50.29
CA LYS A 33 -0.52 36.87 -50.01
C LYS A 33 0.59 36.65 -48.99
N TYR A 34 0.33 36.89 -47.71
CA TYR A 34 1.25 36.48 -46.65
C TYR A 34 1.09 34.97 -46.39
N SER A 35 2.18 34.24 -46.62
CA SER A 35 2.28 32.80 -46.39
C SER A 35 2.11 32.47 -44.91
N HIS A 36 0.89 32.10 -44.51
CA HIS A 36 0.51 31.71 -43.15
C HIS A 36 1.19 30.41 -42.62
N MET A 37 2.12 29.82 -43.38
CA MET A 37 2.64 28.48 -43.12
C MET A 37 4.00 28.45 -42.41
N LYS A 38 4.59 29.59 -42.04
CA LYS A 38 5.88 29.64 -41.30
C LYS A 38 5.78 29.95 -39.80
N LEU A 39 4.76 30.67 -39.32
CA LEU A 39 4.67 31.05 -37.90
C LEU A 39 4.22 29.91 -36.97
N LYS A 40 3.31 29.02 -37.41
CA LYS A 40 2.82 27.90 -36.58
C LYS A 40 3.89 26.83 -36.32
N LYS A 41 4.87 26.69 -37.23
CA LYS A 41 6.01 25.78 -37.04
C LYS A 41 7.01 26.36 -36.03
N LEU A 42 7.29 27.67 -36.09
CA LEU A 42 8.18 28.32 -35.12
C LEU A 42 7.65 28.27 -33.68
N SER A 43 6.34 28.51 -33.48
CA SER A 43 5.71 28.41 -32.16
C SER A 43 5.77 26.99 -31.58
N ARG A 44 5.61 25.95 -32.42
CA ARG A 44 5.75 24.54 -32.01
C ARG A 44 7.19 24.15 -31.69
N ILE A 45 8.16 24.70 -32.43
CA ILE A 45 9.59 24.46 -32.17
C ILE A 45 10.03 25.14 -30.86
N LEU A 46 9.53 26.35 -30.58
CA LEU A 46 9.80 27.05 -29.31
C LEU A 46 9.17 26.34 -28.10
N PHE A 47 7.96 25.80 -28.23
CA PHE A 47 7.31 25.02 -27.17
C PHE A 47 7.99 23.67 -26.95
N ALA A 48 8.39 22.99 -28.03
CA ALA A 48 9.15 21.74 -27.95
C ALA A 48 10.56 21.95 -27.36
N ALA A 49 11.21 23.09 -27.64
CA ALA A 49 12.50 23.44 -27.05
C ALA A 49 12.39 23.75 -25.55
N GLN A 50 11.32 24.40 -25.08
CA GLN A 50 11.10 24.63 -23.65
C GLN A 50 10.76 23.34 -22.88
N ILE A 51 10.02 22.41 -23.47
CA ILE A 51 9.74 21.08 -22.88
C ILE A 51 11.00 20.20 -22.91
N SER A 52 11.79 20.25 -23.98
CA SER A 52 13.04 19.50 -24.10
C SER A 52 14.15 20.01 -23.18
N LEU A 53 14.16 21.30 -22.82
CA LEU A 53 15.11 21.88 -21.87
C LEU A 53 14.74 21.54 -20.41
N LEU A 54 13.45 21.31 -20.12
CA LEU A 54 12.98 20.87 -18.80
C LEU A 54 13.24 19.37 -18.54
N CYS A 55 13.37 18.56 -19.60
CA CYS A 55 13.70 17.12 -19.50
C CYS A 55 15.20 16.79 -19.34
N MET A 56 16.09 17.79 -19.41
CA MET A 56 17.55 17.61 -19.34
C MET A 56 18.15 17.91 -17.96
N ILE A 57 17.34 18.16 -16.93
CA ILE A 57 17.80 18.05 -15.55
C ILE A 57 17.60 16.58 -15.18
N PRO A 58 18.62 15.70 -15.23
CA PRO A 58 18.55 14.53 -14.39
C PRO A 58 18.38 15.09 -12.99
N ALA A 59 17.24 14.80 -12.36
CA ALA A 59 17.12 14.92 -10.93
C ALA A 59 18.11 13.92 -10.32
N ALA A 60 19.40 14.26 -10.36
CA ALA A 60 20.39 13.78 -9.45
C ALA A 60 20.09 14.44 -8.10
N VAL A 61 18.90 14.14 -7.56
CA VAL A 61 18.72 14.12 -6.12
C VAL A 61 19.57 12.95 -5.70
N ASN A 62 20.84 13.22 -5.44
CA ASN A 62 21.67 12.34 -4.62
C ASN A 62 21.03 12.36 -3.24
N ILE A 63 20.04 11.49 -3.01
CA ILE A 63 19.78 10.99 -1.66
C ILE A 63 21.02 10.17 -1.36
N LYS A 64 22.07 10.81 -0.82
CA LYS A 64 23.02 10.05 -0.03
C LYS A 64 22.19 9.51 1.12
N ALA A 65 21.98 8.20 1.15
CA ALA A 65 21.56 7.54 2.37
C ALA A 65 22.55 8.02 3.43
N GLN A 66 22.04 8.77 4.40
CA GLN A 66 22.83 9.14 5.57
C GLN A 66 23.14 7.81 6.26
N GLU A 67 24.39 7.39 6.23
CA GLU A 67 24.82 6.23 7.01
C GLU A 67 24.38 6.46 8.47
N PRO A 68 23.67 5.49 9.08
CA PRO A 68 23.10 5.68 10.40
C PRO A 68 24.20 6.03 11.40
N ASP A 69 24.01 7.12 12.16
CA ASP A 69 25.02 7.64 13.08
C ASP A 69 25.28 6.63 14.22
N PRO A 70 26.50 6.07 14.35
CA PRO A 70 26.80 5.08 15.38
C PRO A 70 26.53 5.53 16.82
N SER A 71 26.55 6.84 17.07
CA SER A 71 26.22 7.41 18.38
C SER A 71 24.76 7.18 18.78
N LEU A 72 23.87 6.89 17.84
CA LEU A 72 22.45 6.61 18.10
C LEU A 72 22.22 5.30 18.87
N TYR A 73 23.19 4.38 18.85
CA TYR A 73 23.11 3.13 19.61
C TYR A 73 24.23 2.95 20.64
N GLU A 74 25.10 3.96 20.83
CA GLU A 74 26.06 3.96 21.92
C GLU A 74 25.32 3.91 23.28
N GLY A 75 25.64 2.92 24.10
CA GLY A 75 25.00 2.70 25.40
C GLY A 75 23.74 1.82 25.38
N LEU A 76 23.26 1.39 24.20
CA LEU A 76 22.21 0.38 24.11
C LEU A 76 22.79 -1.03 24.34
N GLY A 77 22.17 -1.79 25.24
CA GLY A 77 22.57 -3.16 25.58
C GLY A 77 22.11 -4.24 24.60
N SER A 78 21.50 -3.87 23.46
CA SER A 78 21.05 -4.83 22.44
C SER A 78 22.17 -5.15 21.46
N ASP A 79 22.28 -6.41 21.05
CA ASP A 79 23.24 -6.86 20.03
C ASP A 79 22.77 -6.55 18.61
N TYR A 80 21.45 -6.44 18.41
CA TYR A 80 20.81 -6.21 17.11
C TYR A 80 19.82 -5.04 17.21
N ILE A 81 19.86 -4.13 16.24
CA ILE A 81 18.99 -2.94 16.18
C ILE A 81 18.64 -2.69 14.71
N PHE A 82 17.37 -2.39 14.44
CA PHE A 82 16.92 -1.87 13.15
C PHE A 82 15.75 -0.91 13.38
N VAL A 83 15.91 0.35 12.98
CA VAL A 83 14.88 1.39 13.08
C VAL A 83 14.63 1.93 11.69
N TYR A 84 13.40 1.76 11.21
CA TYR A 84 12.98 2.08 9.86
C TYR A 84 11.80 3.04 9.89
N ASP A 85 11.91 4.13 9.12
CA ASP A 85 10.79 5.02 8.85
C ASP A 85 10.00 4.49 7.65
N SER A 86 8.78 4.00 7.93
CA SER A 86 7.90 3.43 6.91
C SER A 86 7.30 4.44 5.94
N GLU A 87 7.27 5.74 6.27
CA GLU A 87 6.76 6.77 5.37
C GLU A 87 7.83 7.21 4.36
N SER A 88 9.05 7.47 4.83
CA SER A 88 10.15 7.92 3.96
C SER A 88 10.99 6.79 3.35
N GLY A 89 10.88 5.58 3.90
CA GLY A 89 11.66 4.42 3.49
C GLY A 89 13.12 4.46 3.95
N GLN A 90 13.46 5.32 4.92
CA GLN A 90 14.82 5.50 5.42
C GLN A 90 15.10 4.61 6.63
N VAL A 91 16.30 4.01 6.66
CA VAL A 91 16.85 3.42 7.88
C VAL A 91 17.42 4.55 8.73
N LEU A 92 16.92 4.68 9.96
CA LEU A 92 17.31 5.74 10.89
C LEU A 92 18.46 5.30 11.80
N CYS A 93 18.51 4.01 12.15
CA CYS A 93 19.50 3.43 13.06
C CYS A 93 19.56 1.92 12.84
N GLU A 94 20.76 1.35 12.75
CA GLU A 94 20.95 -0.10 12.67
C GLU A 94 22.24 -0.56 13.35
N LYS A 95 22.22 -1.80 13.86
CA LYS A 95 23.37 -2.50 14.43
C LYS A 95 23.21 -3.97 14.11
N ASN A 96 24.17 -4.56 13.39
CA ASN A 96 24.14 -5.95 12.93
C ASN A 96 22.82 -6.36 12.25
N PRO A 97 22.27 -5.56 11.29
CA PRO A 97 20.91 -5.74 10.78
C PRO A 97 20.69 -7.06 10.00
N ASP A 98 21.73 -7.54 9.32
CA ASP A 98 21.66 -8.75 8.48
C ASP A 98 22.17 -10.02 9.19
N GLU A 99 22.58 -9.91 10.46
CA GLU A 99 23.08 -11.06 11.20
C GLU A 99 21.93 -12.02 11.56
N ARG A 100 22.17 -13.31 11.35
CA ARG A 100 21.20 -14.35 11.68
C ARG A 100 21.12 -14.55 13.19
N MET A 101 19.90 -14.45 13.71
CA MET A 101 19.60 -14.66 15.12
C MET A 101 18.27 -15.42 15.30
N TYR A 102 18.03 -16.01 16.48
CA TYR A 102 16.79 -16.75 16.78
C TYR A 102 15.67 -15.79 17.22
N PRO A 103 14.63 -15.53 16.40
CA PRO A 103 13.61 -14.50 16.67
C PRO A 103 12.72 -14.79 17.88
N ALA A 104 12.82 -15.98 18.46
CA ALA A 104 11.93 -16.46 19.51
C ALA A 104 10.46 -16.20 19.13
N SER A 105 9.68 -15.53 19.98
CA SER A 105 8.28 -15.24 19.70
C SER A 105 8.03 -14.23 18.58
N MET A 106 9.04 -13.49 18.10
CA MET A 106 8.86 -12.60 16.94
C MET A 106 8.49 -13.38 15.66
N THR A 107 8.78 -14.68 15.60
CA THR A 107 8.27 -15.59 14.54
C THR A 107 6.76 -15.49 14.35
N LYS A 108 6.00 -15.19 15.41
CA LYS A 108 4.53 -15.08 15.35
C LYS A 108 4.04 -13.93 14.46
N ILE A 109 4.88 -12.93 14.17
CA ILE A 109 4.55 -11.91 13.17
C ILE A 109 4.32 -12.56 11.79
N MET A 110 5.19 -13.49 11.39
CA MET A 110 5.02 -14.28 10.16
C MET A 110 3.80 -15.20 10.25
N THR A 111 3.57 -15.85 11.39
CA THR A 111 2.36 -16.68 11.60
C THR A 111 1.08 -15.90 11.40
N VAL A 112 0.95 -14.74 12.02
CA VAL A 112 -0.23 -13.87 11.93
C VAL A 112 -0.40 -13.33 10.50
N LEU A 113 0.69 -12.90 9.85
CA LEU A 113 0.66 -12.43 8.47
C LEU A 113 0.12 -13.50 7.52
N VAL A 114 0.71 -14.70 7.55
CA VAL A 114 0.29 -15.82 6.69
C VAL A 114 -1.16 -16.20 6.98
N ALA A 115 -1.56 -16.24 8.25
CA ALA A 115 -2.93 -16.58 8.61
C ALA A 115 -3.96 -15.56 8.07
N ILE A 116 -3.68 -14.26 8.18
CA ILE A 116 -4.58 -13.20 7.69
C ILE A 116 -4.74 -13.26 6.17
N GLU A 117 -3.69 -13.65 5.43
CA GLU A 117 -3.77 -13.78 3.97
C GLU A 117 -4.53 -15.03 3.49
N HIS A 118 -4.73 -16.02 4.35
CA HIS A 118 -5.36 -17.30 3.98
C HIS A 118 -6.73 -17.52 4.65
N LEU A 119 -7.07 -16.75 5.69
CA LEU A 119 -8.33 -16.86 6.43
C LEU A 119 -9.15 -15.57 6.27
N ASP A 120 -10.02 -15.54 5.25
CA ASP A 120 -10.79 -14.35 4.87
C ASP A 120 -11.88 -13.95 5.90
N ASN A 121 -12.40 -14.92 6.65
CA ASN A 121 -13.49 -14.70 7.59
C ASN A 121 -12.98 -14.68 9.04
N PRO A 122 -12.77 -13.51 9.67
CA PRO A 122 -12.30 -13.44 11.05
C PRO A 122 -13.30 -13.98 12.08
N ASP A 123 -14.58 -14.08 11.72
CA ASP A 123 -15.63 -14.59 12.61
C ASP A 123 -15.88 -16.10 12.39
N GLU A 124 -15.13 -16.76 11.50
CA GLU A 124 -15.18 -18.22 11.42
C GLU A 124 -14.58 -18.84 12.69
N THR A 125 -15.13 -19.98 13.09
CA THR A 125 -14.70 -20.68 14.29
C THR A 125 -13.78 -21.85 13.98
N VAL A 126 -12.81 -22.05 14.86
CA VAL A 126 -11.85 -23.14 14.87
C VAL A 126 -12.01 -23.89 16.19
N GLU A 127 -12.09 -25.22 16.09
CA GLU A 127 -12.05 -26.09 17.27
C GLU A 127 -10.60 -26.30 17.69
N ILE A 128 -10.32 -26.13 18.98
CA ILE A 128 -9.02 -26.41 19.58
C ILE A 128 -8.91 -27.92 19.83
N THR A 129 -7.96 -28.57 19.17
CA THR A 129 -7.73 -30.02 19.33
C THR A 129 -6.65 -30.30 20.37
N GLU A 130 -6.54 -31.55 20.82
CA GLU A 130 -5.42 -31.97 21.69
C GLU A 130 -4.06 -31.68 21.03
N GLU A 131 -3.96 -31.93 19.72
CA GLU A 131 -2.75 -31.73 18.92
C GLU A 131 -2.29 -30.25 18.86
N VAL A 132 -3.22 -29.29 18.91
CA VAL A 132 -2.90 -27.85 19.00
C VAL A 132 -2.14 -27.54 20.30
N THR A 133 -2.52 -28.19 21.40
CA THR A 133 -2.02 -27.90 22.76
C THR A 133 -0.89 -28.83 23.23
N ALA A 134 -0.60 -29.88 22.45
CA ALA A 134 0.36 -30.91 22.82
C ALA A 134 1.76 -30.34 23.06
N GLY A 135 2.37 -30.68 24.20
CA GLY A 135 3.75 -30.30 24.53
C GLY A 135 3.94 -28.85 24.99
N LEU A 136 2.91 -28.00 24.96
CA LEU A 136 3.04 -26.58 25.28
C LEU A 136 3.37 -26.33 26.76
N ILE A 137 2.81 -27.13 27.66
CA ILE A 137 3.06 -27.02 29.11
C ILE A 137 4.49 -27.47 29.43
N GLU A 138 4.91 -28.61 28.86
CA GLU A 138 6.24 -29.17 29.03
C GLU A 138 7.33 -28.24 28.49
N ALA A 139 7.03 -27.52 27.40
CA ALA A 139 7.90 -26.51 26.82
C ALA A 139 7.88 -25.17 27.58
N ASN A 140 7.06 -25.02 28.63
CA ASN A 140 6.82 -23.76 29.33
C ASN A 140 6.50 -22.61 28.35
N ALA A 141 5.69 -22.91 27.34
CA ALA A 141 5.32 -21.97 26.29
C ALA A 141 4.36 -20.90 26.83
N SER A 142 4.42 -19.69 26.27
CA SER A 142 3.36 -18.71 26.45
C SER A 142 2.08 -19.22 25.78
N ILE A 143 0.96 -19.19 26.49
CA ILE A 143 -0.34 -19.66 26.01
C ILE A 143 -1.41 -18.58 26.22
N ALA A 144 -2.38 -18.52 25.31
CA ALA A 144 -3.57 -17.68 25.45
C ALA A 144 -4.58 -18.29 26.44
N GLY A 145 -4.48 -19.59 26.69
CA GLY A 145 -5.25 -20.29 27.72
C GLY A 145 -6.44 -21.07 27.16
N TYR A 146 -6.39 -21.47 25.89
CA TYR A 146 -7.43 -22.30 25.29
C TYR A 146 -7.25 -23.77 25.67
N ALA A 147 -8.37 -24.48 25.82
CA ALA A 147 -8.41 -25.90 26.13
C ALA A 147 -8.93 -26.72 24.94
N PRO A 148 -8.55 -28.00 24.82
CA PRO A 148 -9.15 -28.90 23.83
C PRO A 148 -10.68 -28.95 23.96
N GLY A 149 -11.38 -28.84 22.83
CA GLY A 149 -12.83 -28.75 22.74
C GLY A 149 -13.38 -27.31 22.74
N ASP A 150 -12.56 -26.30 23.03
CA ASP A 150 -12.97 -24.91 22.86
C ASP A 150 -13.24 -24.60 21.38
N THR A 151 -14.24 -23.75 21.14
CA THR A 151 -14.55 -23.21 19.81
C THR A 151 -14.26 -21.71 19.81
N VAL A 152 -13.24 -21.30 19.04
CA VAL A 152 -12.66 -19.95 19.10
C VAL A 152 -12.71 -19.30 17.72
N THR A 153 -12.98 -18.00 17.65
CA THR A 153 -12.97 -17.29 16.36
C THR A 153 -11.55 -17.11 15.84
N VAL A 154 -11.36 -17.07 14.52
CA VAL A 154 -10.05 -16.73 13.92
C VAL A 154 -9.55 -15.38 14.45
N ARG A 155 -10.43 -14.39 14.63
CA ARG A 155 -10.10 -13.10 15.23
C ARG A 155 -9.46 -13.26 16.61
N ASP A 156 -10.06 -14.06 17.49
CA ASP A 156 -9.54 -14.26 18.83
C ASP A 156 -8.23 -15.05 18.81
N LEU A 157 -8.05 -15.99 17.87
CA LEU A 157 -6.77 -16.68 17.68
C LEU A 157 -5.66 -15.74 17.19
N LEU A 158 -5.97 -14.79 16.29
CA LEU A 158 -5.03 -13.75 15.87
C LEU A 158 -4.60 -12.88 17.06
N TYR A 159 -5.56 -12.45 17.89
CA TYR A 159 -5.26 -11.71 19.12
C TYR A 159 -4.51 -12.56 20.15
N GLY A 160 -4.88 -13.82 20.31
CA GLY A 160 -4.21 -14.77 21.20
C GLY A 160 -2.76 -15.03 20.78
N SER A 161 -2.47 -15.03 19.48
CA SER A 161 -1.10 -15.14 18.97
C SER A 161 -0.32 -13.84 19.20
N ALA A 162 -0.93 -12.67 18.95
CA ALA A 162 -0.23 -11.38 19.00
C ALA A 162 -0.06 -10.79 20.40
N LEU A 163 -1.06 -10.93 21.29
CA LEU A 163 -1.09 -10.23 22.58
C LEU A 163 -0.39 -11.02 23.70
N PRO A 164 -0.84 -12.23 24.10
CA PRO A 164 -0.13 -13.04 25.09
C PRO A 164 0.99 -13.89 24.46
N SER A 165 1.29 -13.73 23.16
CA SER A 165 2.24 -14.60 22.44
C SER A 165 1.84 -16.08 22.50
N GLY A 166 0.53 -16.36 22.47
CA GLY A 166 -0.04 -17.70 22.69
C GLY A 166 0.39 -18.70 21.62
N ALA A 167 1.09 -19.76 22.04
CA ALA A 167 1.50 -20.86 21.18
C ALA A 167 0.32 -21.76 20.79
N ASP A 168 -0.64 -21.94 21.69
CA ASP A 168 -1.94 -22.59 21.42
C ASP A 168 -2.70 -21.88 20.30
N ALA A 169 -2.81 -20.56 20.37
CA ALA A 169 -3.45 -19.75 19.35
C ALA A 169 -2.70 -19.83 18.00
N SER A 170 -1.37 -19.76 18.04
CA SER A 170 -0.51 -19.84 16.84
C SER A 170 -0.59 -21.21 16.16
N ASN A 171 -0.60 -22.28 16.95
CA ASN A 171 -0.76 -23.64 16.45
C ASN A 171 -2.15 -23.84 15.83
N ALA A 172 -3.21 -23.34 16.48
CA ALA A 172 -4.57 -23.41 15.93
C ALA A 172 -4.68 -22.71 14.57
N LEU A 173 -4.08 -21.52 14.41
CA LEU A 173 -4.00 -20.83 13.12
C LEU A 173 -3.23 -21.66 12.09
N ALA A 174 -2.10 -22.25 12.47
CA ALA A 174 -1.28 -23.06 11.57
C ALA A 174 -2.06 -24.27 11.03
N TYR A 175 -2.66 -25.06 11.92
CA TYR A 175 -3.49 -26.20 11.55
C TYR A 175 -4.70 -25.78 10.73
N ARG A 176 -5.34 -24.65 11.06
CA ARG A 176 -6.49 -24.17 10.29
C ARG A 176 -6.11 -23.76 8.86
N CYS A 177 -4.96 -23.12 8.68
CA CYS A 177 -4.51 -22.66 7.36
C CYS A 177 -4.05 -23.81 6.46
N ALA A 178 -3.26 -24.74 6.99
CA ALA A 178 -2.53 -25.72 6.19
C ALA A 178 -2.97 -27.17 6.41
N GLY A 179 -3.79 -27.45 7.43
CA GLY A 179 -4.15 -28.80 7.86
C GLY A 179 -3.04 -29.53 8.63
N SER A 180 -1.81 -29.05 8.61
CA SER A 180 -0.67 -29.58 9.39
C SER A 180 0.34 -28.50 9.74
N MET A 181 1.18 -28.77 10.74
CA MET A 181 2.27 -27.87 11.12
C MET A 181 3.32 -27.75 10.00
N GLU A 182 3.69 -28.86 9.37
CA GLU A 182 4.67 -28.88 8.28
C GLU A 182 4.19 -28.06 7.08
N GLY A 183 2.92 -28.21 6.70
CA GLY A 183 2.34 -27.44 5.60
C GLY A 183 2.35 -25.94 5.90
N PHE A 184 2.12 -25.57 7.16
CA PHE A 184 2.15 -24.17 7.55
C PHE A 184 3.59 -23.61 7.56
N ILE A 185 4.58 -24.40 7.96
CA ILE A 185 6.00 -24.02 7.86
C ILE A 185 6.39 -23.78 6.39
N ASP A 186 5.91 -24.60 5.46
CA ASP A 186 6.13 -24.39 4.03
C ASP A 186 5.53 -23.06 3.56
N MET A 187 4.32 -22.71 4.02
CA MET A 187 3.69 -21.43 3.73
C MET A 187 4.47 -20.25 4.30
N MET A 188 4.96 -20.35 5.54
CA MET A 188 5.79 -19.32 6.17
C MET A 188 7.10 -19.10 5.41
N ASN A 189 7.76 -20.19 4.98
CA ASN A 189 9.00 -20.11 4.19
C ASN A 189 8.75 -19.54 2.79
N ALA A 190 7.64 -19.89 2.15
CA ALA A 190 7.23 -19.31 0.88
C ALA A 190 6.98 -17.80 1.03
N LYS A 191 6.29 -17.36 2.09
CA LYS A 191 6.07 -15.94 2.38
C LYS A 191 7.39 -15.21 2.66
N ALA A 192 8.30 -15.80 3.43
CA ALA A 192 9.63 -15.23 3.65
C ALA A 192 10.38 -15.01 2.33
N ALA A 193 10.40 -16.00 1.43
CA ALA A 193 11.02 -15.85 0.11
C ALA A 193 10.34 -14.81 -0.79
N GLU A 194 9.03 -14.60 -0.62
CA GLU A 194 8.26 -13.59 -1.35
C GLU A 194 8.61 -12.15 -0.92
N ILE A 195 8.81 -11.93 0.38
CA ILE A 195 9.04 -10.58 0.94
C ILE A 195 10.51 -10.14 0.95
N GLY A 196 11.43 -11.05 0.63
CA GLY A 196 12.89 -10.79 0.53
C GLY A 196 13.68 -11.29 1.73
#